data_AF-A0A2Z6LZL2-F1
#
_entry.id   AF-A0A2Z6LZL2-F1
#
_cell.length_a   1.000
_cell.length_b   1.000
_cell.length_c   1.000
_cell.angle_alpha   90.00
_cell.angle_beta   90.00
_cell.angle_gamma   90.00
#
_symmetry.space_group_name_H-M   'P 1'
#
loop_
_entity.id
_entity.type
_entity.pdbx_description
1 polymer ?
#
loop_
_entity_poly.entity_id
_entity_poly.type
_entity_poly.pdbx_seq_one_letter_code
_entity_poly.pdbx_strand_id
1 'polypeptide(L)'
;MASGIFFIAMELFMTPHHDHPFDSHDGTIQSNYLHNFEHSSMALSFLIYATFAIILDRFSSSTKVQNELSHLLAAIAFAQQFLLIHLHSRDHMGVEGQYHYLLQILIMICFVTTLMGIGFPMSFLVCFVRSVCIIFQGLWLICMGFVLFTPGYEPKGCSTKLEGDQFVVRCSDEKALHRAVSLVNLQFSWFLICVPGFAVSFYLIMARFYGEKVEYVSLMKEEHCPEDGLKNFDVES
;
A
#
# COMPACT_ATOMS: atom_id res chain seq x y z
N MET A 1 8.92 -3.83 8.90
CA MET A 1 10.37 -3.84 8.59
C MET A 1 10.89 -5.25 8.33
N ALA A 2 10.88 -6.17 9.29
CA ALA A 2 11.41 -7.53 9.10
C ALA A 2 10.80 -8.28 7.90
N SER A 3 9.46 -8.23 7.74
CA SER A 3 8.78 -8.82 6.57
C SER A 3 9.21 -8.18 5.24
N GLY A 4 9.45 -6.87 5.19
CA GLY A 4 9.93 -6.20 3.97
C GLY A 4 11.36 -6.58 3.61
N ILE A 5 12.24 -6.66 4.60
CA ILE A 5 13.63 -7.14 4.41
C ILE A 5 13.63 -8.59 3.93
N PHE A 6 12.81 -9.43 4.55
CA PHE A 6 12.66 -10.83 4.15
C PHE A 6 12.13 -10.95 2.72
N PHE A 7 11.11 -10.17 2.35
CA PHE A 7 10.57 -10.16 0.99
C PHE A 7 11.64 -9.77 -0.05
N ILE A 8 12.39 -8.70 0.19
CA ILE A 8 13.49 -8.28 -0.70
C ILE A 8 14.55 -9.39 -0.80
N ALA A 9 14.89 -10.03 0.32
CA ALA A 9 15.87 -11.11 0.32
C ALA A 9 15.37 -12.35 -0.45
N MET A 10 14.07 -12.67 -0.31
CA MET A 10 13.45 -13.79 -1.04
C MET A 10 13.48 -13.55 -2.55
N GLU A 11 13.03 -12.37 -3.00
CA GLU A 11 12.97 -11.99 -4.41
C GLU A 11 14.36 -11.98 -5.08
N LEU A 12 15.37 -11.46 -4.39
CA LEU A 12 16.71 -11.31 -4.98
C LEU A 12 17.60 -12.56 -4.86
N PHE A 13 17.44 -13.36 -3.80
CA PHE A 13 18.44 -14.38 -3.44
C PHE A 13 17.89 -15.78 -3.17
N MET A 14 16.59 -15.97 -2.95
CA MET A 14 16.03 -17.27 -2.53
C MET A 14 15.05 -17.89 -3.54
N THR A 15 15.03 -17.40 -4.77
CA THR A 15 14.21 -17.98 -5.85
C THR A 15 14.73 -19.38 -6.22
N PRO A 16 13.93 -20.46 -6.11
CA PRO A 16 14.42 -21.85 -6.06
C PRO A 16 15.09 -22.41 -7.34
N HIS A 17 15.05 -21.69 -8.47
CA HIS A 17 15.35 -22.26 -9.79
C HIS A 17 16.34 -21.47 -10.66
N HIS A 18 16.98 -20.43 -10.14
CA HIS A 18 17.83 -19.56 -10.96
C HIS A 18 19.23 -19.32 -10.37
N ASP A 19 20.21 -19.17 -11.26
CA ASP A 19 21.58 -18.75 -10.97
C ASP A 19 21.63 -17.36 -10.32
N HIS A 20 22.78 -16.95 -9.79
CA HIS A 20 22.97 -15.64 -9.15
C HIS A 20 22.38 -14.47 -9.99
N PRO A 21 21.71 -13.46 -9.39
CA PRO A 21 20.98 -12.40 -10.11
C PRO A 21 21.80 -11.59 -11.12
N PHE A 22 23.13 -11.64 -10.99
CA PHE A 22 24.08 -11.04 -11.90
C PHE A 22 24.81 -12.11 -12.71
N ASP A 23 24.95 -11.88 -14.00
CA ASP A 23 25.75 -12.72 -14.91
C ASP A 23 27.22 -12.73 -14.43
N SER A 24 27.82 -13.92 -14.41
CA SER A 24 29.19 -14.11 -13.90
C SER A 24 30.28 -13.59 -14.83
N HIS A 25 29.97 -13.39 -16.12
CA HIS A 25 30.92 -12.98 -17.15
C HIS A 25 30.97 -11.45 -17.32
N ASP A 26 29.83 -10.75 -17.26
CA ASP A 26 29.76 -9.31 -17.49
C ASP A 26 29.09 -8.49 -16.36
N GLY A 27 28.52 -9.16 -15.34
CA GLY A 27 27.86 -8.50 -14.22
C GLY A 27 26.52 -7.85 -14.55
N THR A 28 25.94 -8.13 -15.73
CA THR A 28 24.61 -7.62 -16.10
C THR A 28 23.51 -8.31 -15.29
N ILE A 29 22.39 -7.61 -15.10
CA ILE A 29 21.21 -8.21 -14.48
C ILE A 29 20.59 -9.18 -15.49
N GLN A 30 20.43 -10.44 -15.09
CA GLN A 30 19.84 -11.44 -15.97
C GLN A 30 18.35 -11.11 -16.23
N SER A 31 17.90 -11.33 -17.47
CA SER A 31 16.55 -10.93 -17.91
C SER A 31 15.41 -11.57 -17.09
N ASN A 32 15.59 -12.81 -16.63
CA ASN A 32 14.66 -13.53 -15.74
C ASN A 32 14.56 -12.93 -14.33
N TYR A 33 15.53 -12.12 -13.91
CA TYR A 33 15.53 -11.42 -12.61
C TYR A 33 14.98 -10.00 -12.66
N LEU A 34 14.78 -9.41 -13.84
CA LEU A 34 14.35 -8.01 -13.96
C LEU A 34 13.06 -7.73 -13.17
N HIS A 35 12.10 -8.64 -13.24
CA HIS A 35 10.84 -8.52 -12.51
C HIS A 35 11.02 -8.58 -10.98
N ASN A 36 11.92 -9.45 -10.49
CA ASN A 36 12.25 -9.54 -9.06
C ASN A 36 12.92 -8.25 -8.56
N PHE A 37 13.71 -7.57 -9.40
CA PHE A 37 14.28 -6.25 -9.08
C PHE A 37 13.22 -5.15 -9.03
N GLU A 38 12.24 -5.16 -9.94
CA GLU A 38 11.11 -4.23 -9.88
C GLU A 38 10.30 -4.42 -8.59
N HIS A 39 9.99 -5.67 -8.24
CA HIS A 39 9.33 -6.04 -6.97
C HIS A 39 10.12 -5.59 -5.75
N SER A 40 11.41 -5.89 -5.73
CA SER A 40 12.31 -5.49 -4.65
C SER A 40 12.41 -3.96 -4.52
N SER A 41 12.40 -3.23 -5.63
CA SER A 41 12.40 -1.76 -5.64
C SER A 41 11.11 -1.18 -5.05
N MET A 42 9.95 -1.77 -5.38
CA MET A 42 8.68 -1.40 -4.74
C MET A 42 8.74 -1.62 -3.23
N ALA A 43 9.15 -2.80 -2.77
CA ALA A 43 9.26 -3.12 -1.34
C ALA A 43 10.27 -2.21 -0.62
N LEU A 44 11.40 -1.89 -1.26
CA LEU A 44 12.42 -1.00 -0.72
C LEU A 44 11.86 0.40 -0.46
N SER A 45 11.04 0.94 -1.36
CA SER A 45 10.43 2.27 -1.18
C SER A 45 9.57 2.34 0.10
N PHE A 46 8.77 1.30 0.38
CA PHE A 46 7.98 1.21 1.62
C PHE A 46 8.84 0.93 2.85
N LEU A 47 9.94 0.19 2.71
CA LEU A 47 10.90 -0.05 3.79
C LEU A 47 11.60 1.26 4.20
N ILE A 48 12.01 2.09 3.23
CA ILE A 48 12.56 3.42 3.45
C ILE A 48 11.53 4.27 4.20
N TYR A 49 10.29 4.35 3.69
CA TYR A 49 9.20 5.05 4.39
C TYR A 49 9.06 4.58 5.85
N ALA A 50 8.94 3.27 6.08
CA ALA A 50 8.74 2.73 7.43
C ALA A 50 9.92 3.03 8.37
N THR A 51 11.15 2.98 7.85
CA THR A 51 12.37 3.26 8.62
C THR A 51 12.42 4.72 9.01
N PHE A 52 12.20 5.63 8.07
CA PHE A 52 12.19 7.07 8.34
C PHE A 52 11.01 7.49 9.22
N ALA A 53 9.84 6.86 9.09
CA ALA A 53 8.71 7.10 9.99
C ALA A 53 9.09 6.82 11.46
N ILE A 54 9.83 5.73 11.73
CA ILE A 54 10.33 5.39 13.07
C ILE A 54 11.41 6.38 13.54
N ILE A 55 12.33 6.77 12.64
CA ILE A 55 13.37 7.76 12.95
C ILE A 55 12.73 9.11 13.32
N LEU A 56 11.78 9.57 12.50
CA LEU A 56 11.06 10.81 12.74
C LEU A 56 10.27 10.76 14.04
N ASP A 57 9.62 9.64 14.34
CA ASP A 57 8.91 9.45 15.62
C ASP A 57 9.85 9.52 16.84
N ARG A 58 11.06 8.97 16.71
CA ARG A 58 12.03 8.93 17.82
C ARG A 58 12.80 10.23 18.02
N PHE A 59 13.08 10.98 16.96
CA PHE A 59 14.03 12.10 16.99
C PHE A 59 13.42 13.45 16.64
N SER A 60 12.23 13.51 16.05
CA SER A 60 11.61 14.80 15.72
C SER A 60 11.03 15.45 16.97
N SER A 61 11.46 16.68 17.26
CA SER A 61 10.84 17.52 18.29
C SER A 61 9.50 18.12 17.84
N SER A 62 9.19 18.07 16.54
CA SER A 62 7.97 18.65 15.96
C SER A 62 7.09 17.58 15.33
N THR A 63 5.88 17.42 15.89
CA THR A 63 4.84 16.51 15.39
C THR A 63 4.38 16.89 13.98
N LYS A 64 4.41 18.19 13.65
CA LYS A 64 4.09 18.69 12.31
C LYS A 64 5.10 18.19 11.27
N VAL A 65 6.39 18.39 11.53
CA VAL A 65 7.46 17.96 10.62
C VAL A 65 7.47 16.44 10.46
N GLN A 66 7.28 15.70 11.57
CA GLN A 66 7.13 14.24 11.54
C GLN A 66 6.01 13.82 10.59
N ASN A 67 4.81 14.40 10.74
CA ASN A 67 3.64 14.03 9.95
C ASN A 67 3.83 14.38 8.47
N GLU A 68 4.29 15.59 8.15
CA GLU A 68 4.45 16.05 6.77
C GLU A 68 5.48 15.21 6.01
N LEU A 69 6.67 14.99 6.60
CA LEU A 69 7.73 14.19 5.97
C LEU A 69 7.34 12.71 5.86
N SER A 70 6.66 12.16 6.85
CA SER A 70 6.18 10.77 6.79
C SER A 70 5.14 10.57 5.69
N HIS A 71 4.18 11.51 5.55
CA HIS A 71 3.21 11.45 4.46
C HIS A 71 3.86 11.66 3.09
N LEU A 72 4.86 12.55 2.98
CA LEU A 72 5.61 12.74 1.74
C LEU A 72 6.32 11.44 1.31
N LEU A 73 7.04 10.79 2.22
CA LEU A 73 7.72 9.52 1.93
C LEU A 73 6.73 8.41 1.58
N ALA A 74 5.60 8.32 2.28
CA ALA A 74 4.53 7.38 1.95
C ALA A 74 3.94 7.65 0.55
N ALA A 75 3.72 8.92 0.19
CA ALA A 75 3.21 9.29 -1.13
C ALA A 75 4.21 8.93 -2.24
N ILE A 76 5.52 9.15 -2.02
CA ILE A 76 6.56 8.73 -2.96
C ILE A 76 6.57 7.20 -3.10
N ALA A 77 6.43 6.44 -2.01
CA ALA A 77 6.35 4.98 -2.08
C ALA A 77 5.12 4.50 -2.88
N PHE A 78 3.94 5.09 -2.67
CA PHE A 78 2.76 4.79 -3.49
C PHE A 78 2.94 5.21 -4.96
N ALA A 79 3.60 6.33 -5.23
CA ALA A 79 3.89 6.76 -6.60
C ALA A 79 4.84 5.78 -7.31
N GLN A 80 5.89 5.33 -6.62
CA GLN A 80 6.83 4.32 -7.13
C GLN A 80 6.12 3.00 -7.38
N GLN A 81 5.28 2.56 -6.44
CA GLN A 81 4.46 1.36 -6.59
C GLN A 81 3.52 1.45 -7.79
N PHE A 82 2.83 2.58 -7.96
CA PHE A 82 1.97 2.81 -9.11
C PHE A 82 2.75 2.77 -10.42
N LEU A 83 3.89 3.47 -10.48
CA LEU A 83 4.71 3.54 -11.69
C LEU A 83 5.21 2.15 -12.11
N LEU A 84 5.79 1.40 -11.18
CA LEU A 84 6.33 0.07 -11.47
C LEU A 84 5.22 -0.91 -11.85
N ILE A 85 4.08 -0.91 -11.15
CA ILE A 85 2.94 -1.75 -11.54
C ILE A 85 2.34 -1.31 -12.87
N HIS A 86 2.29 -0.01 -13.17
CA HIS A 86 1.79 0.47 -14.46
C HIS A 86 2.65 -0.01 -15.62
N LEU A 87 3.98 0.10 -15.47
CA LEU A 87 4.91 -0.36 -16.49
C LEU A 87 4.90 -1.88 -16.61
N HIS A 88 4.97 -2.60 -15.49
CA HIS A 88 4.89 -4.05 -15.43
C HIS A 88 3.58 -4.60 -16.00
N SER A 89 2.45 -3.96 -15.69
CA SER A 89 1.13 -4.37 -16.17
C SER A 89 0.96 -4.19 -17.68
N ARG A 90 1.83 -3.44 -18.37
CA ARG A 90 1.81 -3.39 -19.85
C ARG A 90 2.25 -4.72 -20.48
N ASP A 91 2.95 -5.55 -19.72
CA ASP A 91 3.37 -6.87 -20.16
C ASP A 91 2.25 -7.92 -19.98
N HIS A 92 1.20 -7.60 -19.21
CA HIS A 92 0.08 -8.48 -18.91
C HIS A 92 -1.20 -8.08 -19.64
N MET A 93 -1.65 -8.94 -20.56
CA MET A 93 -2.93 -8.78 -21.26
C MET A 93 -3.96 -9.80 -20.76
N GLY A 94 -5.23 -9.39 -20.66
CA GLY A 94 -6.34 -10.28 -20.28
C GLY A 94 -6.67 -10.25 -18.79
N VAL A 95 -6.71 -11.41 -18.13
CA VAL A 95 -7.23 -11.54 -16.75
C VAL A 95 -6.30 -10.91 -15.72
N GLU A 96 -5.01 -11.20 -15.81
CA GLU A 96 -3.98 -10.66 -14.92
C GLU A 96 -3.86 -9.13 -15.06
N GLY A 97 -3.87 -8.63 -16.31
CA GLY A 97 -3.93 -7.20 -16.59
C GLY A 97 -5.15 -6.51 -15.97
N GLN A 98 -6.31 -7.17 -15.95
CA GLN A 98 -7.51 -6.63 -15.29
C GLN A 98 -7.34 -6.51 -13.76
N TYR A 99 -6.74 -7.51 -13.11
CA TYR A 99 -6.43 -7.44 -11.67
C TYR A 99 -5.48 -6.29 -11.35
N HIS A 100 -4.40 -6.15 -12.14
CA HIS A 100 -3.42 -5.08 -11.97
C HIS A 100 -4.01 -3.70 -12.26
N TYR A 101 -4.88 -3.57 -13.26
CA TYR A 101 -5.58 -2.31 -13.55
C TYR A 101 -6.42 -1.83 -12.35
N LEU A 102 -7.20 -2.73 -11.74
CA LEU A 102 -8.01 -2.38 -10.57
C LEU A 102 -7.13 -2.09 -9.33
N LEU A 103 -6.01 -2.80 -9.18
CA LEU A 103 -5.02 -2.51 -8.14
C LEU A 103 -4.40 -1.11 -8.33
N GLN A 104 -4.07 -0.71 -9.57
CA GLN A 104 -3.56 0.63 -9.89
C GLN A 104 -4.53 1.74 -9.45
N ILE A 105 -5.84 1.54 -9.65
CA ILE A 105 -6.86 2.49 -9.16
C ILE A 105 -6.81 2.61 -7.63
N LEU A 106 -6.72 1.50 -6.90
CA LEU A 106 -6.62 1.52 -5.44
C LEU A 106 -5.35 2.23 -4.96
N ILE A 107 -4.21 1.96 -5.60
CA ILE A 107 -2.94 2.62 -5.27
C ILE A 107 -3.04 4.13 -5.51
N MET A 108 -3.69 4.56 -6.60
CA MET A 108 -3.91 5.98 -6.87
C MET A 108 -4.77 6.65 -5.79
N ILE A 109 -5.79 5.96 -5.27
CA ILE A 109 -6.60 6.48 -4.16
C ILE A 109 -5.76 6.57 -2.88
N CYS A 110 -4.94 5.55 -2.57
CA CYS A 110 -3.99 5.59 -1.45
C CYS A 110 -3.00 6.76 -1.59
N PHE A 111 -2.46 6.98 -2.79
CA PHE A 111 -1.55 8.08 -3.10
C PHE A 111 -2.22 9.45 -2.85
N VAL A 112 -3.38 9.68 -3.46
CA VAL A 112 -4.11 10.95 -3.34
C VAL A 112 -4.51 11.23 -1.89
N THR A 113 -5.07 10.24 -1.20
CA THR A 113 -5.46 10.40 0.22
C THR A 113 -4.26 10.62 1.14
N THR A 114 -3.09 10.05 0.81
CA THR A 114 -1.83 10.32 1.53
C THR A 114 -1.36 11.76 1.31
N LEU A 115 -1.43 12.29 0.07
CA LEU A 115 -1.14 13.70 -0.22
C LEU A 115 -2.12 14.65 0.49
N MET A 116 -3.42 14.32 0.51
CA MET A 116 -4.41 15.08 1.26
C MET A 116 -4.08 15.12 2.76
N GLY A 117 -3.44 14.09 3.30
CA GLY A 117 -2.97 14.06 4.69
C GLY A 117 -1.91 15.12 5.03
N ILE A 118 -1.18 15.62 4.03
CA ILE A 118 -0.23 16.74 4.19
C ILE A 118 -1.00 18.05 4.38
N GLY A 119 -2.01 18.31 3.55
CA GLY A 119 -2.82 19.53 3.61
C GLY A 119 -3.85 19.53 4.74
N PHE A 120 -4.33 18.36 5.16
CA PHE A 120 -5.39 18.18 6.15
C PHE A 120 -5.00 17.19 7.27
N PRO A 121 -3.92 17.46 8.04
CA PRO A 121 -3.33 16.49 8.98
C PRO A 121 -4.25 16.12 10.16
N MET A 122 -5.25 16.94 10.48
CA MET A 122 -6.21 16.71 11.57
C MET A 122 -7.56 16.16 11.09
N SER A 123 -7.68 15.81 9.81
CA SER A 123 -8.94 15.30 9.26
C SER A 123 -9.09 13.81 9.55
N PHE A 124 -10.01 13.47 10.46
CA PHE A 124 -10.40 12.08 10.72
C PHE A 124 -10.80 11.35 9.44
N LEU A 125 -11.58 12.00 8.57
CA LEU A 125 -12.08 11.40 7.34
C LEU A 125 -10.93 11.04 6.38
N VAL A 126 -9.94 11.92 6.20
CA VAL A 126 -8.78 11.65 5.34
C VAL A 126 -7.97 10.47 5.89
N CYS A 127 -7.73 10.45 7.20
CA CYS A 127 -7.04 9.34 7.84
C CYS A 127 -7.82 8.02 7.70
N PHE A 128 -9.13 8.05 7.97
CA PHE A 128 -10.01 6.89 7.90
C PHE A 128 -10.08 6.30 6.49
N VAL A 129 -10.34 7.13 5.47
CA VAL A 129 -10.40 6.69 4.07
C VAL A 129 -9.06 6.10 3.65
N ARG A 130 -7.94 6.78 3.95
CA ARG A 130 -6.59 6.27 3.66
C ARG A 130 -6.36 4.89 4.28
N SER A 131 -6.68 4.71 5.56
CA SER A 131 -6.54 3.43 6.25
C SER A 131 -7.39 2.33 5.61
N VAL A 132 -8.65 2.62 5.29
CA VAL A 132 -9.55 1.67 4.62
C VAL A 132 -9.04 1.29 3.24
N CYS A 133 -8.53 2.25 2.46
CA CYS A 133 -7.96 2.00 1.14
C CYS A 133 -6.69 1.14 1.21
N ILE A 134 -5.81 1.37 2.18
CA ILE A 134 -4.60 0.54 2.39
C ILE A 134 -4.99 -0.90 2.75
N ILE A 135 -5.97 -1.09 3.63
CA ILE A 135 -6.49 -2.42 3.96
C ILE A 135 -7.07 -3.09 2.72
N PHE A 136 -7.88 -2.36 1.95
CA PHE A 136 -8.46 -2.89 0.71
C PHE A 136 -7.37 -3.29 -0.29
N GLN A 137 -6.37 -2.43 -0.51
CA GLN A 137 -5.22 -2.75 -1.36
C GLN A 137 -4.54 -4.05 -0.93
N GLY A 138 -4.31 -4.25 0.37
CA GLY A 138 -3.72 -5.49 0.90
C GLY A 138 -4.61 -6.71 0.69
N LEU A 139 -5.92 -6.61 0.97
CA LEU A 139 -6.87 -7.69 0.74
C LEU A 139 -6.97 -8.06 -0.74
N TRP A 140 -6.91 -7.07 -1.63
CA TRP A 140 -6.93 -7.28 -3.09
C TRP A 140 -5.68 -8.02 -3.55
N LEU A 141 -4.50 -7.64 -3.07
CA LEU A 141 -3.24 -8.34 -3.36
C LEU A 141 -3.27 -9.81 -2.91
N ILE A 142 -3.74 -10.07 -1.68
CA ILE A 142 -3.90 -11.44 -1.17
C ILE A 142 -4.83 -12.23 -2.08
N CYS A 143 -5.97 -11.65 -2.42
CA CYS A 143 -6.97 -12.30 -3.25
C CYS A 143 -6.46 -12.60 -4.66
N MET A 144 -5.79 -11.64 -5.29
CA MET A 144 -5.12 -11.81 -6.58
C MET A 144 -4.09 -12.94 -6.53
N GLY A 145 -3.26 -12.96 -5.48
CA GLY A 145 -2.27 -14.02 -5.25
C GLY A 145 -2.92 -15.41 -5.20
N PHE A 146 -4.01 -15.56 -4.44
CA PHE A 146 -4.74 -16.82 -4.37
C PHE A 146 -5.36 -17.23 -5.72
N VAL A 147 -6.03 -16.31 -6.41
CA VAL A 147 -6.76 -16.66 -7.65
C VAL A 147 -5.82 -16.97 -8.81
N LEU A 148 -4.70 -16.24 -8.94
CA LEU A 148 -3.78 -16.41 -10.06
C LEU A 148 -2.75 -17.54 -9.85
N PHE A 149 -2.35 -17.81 -8.60
CA PHE A 149 -1.26 -18.76 -8.33
C PHE A 149 -1.69 -20.03 -7.60
N THR A 150 -2.99 -20.22 -7.30
CA THR A 150 -3.49 -21.47 -6.70
C THR A 150 -4.22 -22.32 -7.75
N PRO A 151 -3.70 -23.53 -8.09
CA PRO A 151 -4.36 -24.43 -9.02
C PRO A 151 -5.81 -24.73 -8.60
N GLY A 152 -6.75 -24.60 -9.54
CA GLY A 152 -8.17 -24.87 -9.31
C GLY A 152 -9.03 -23.66 -8.89
N TYR A 153 -8.43 -22.51 -8.59
CA TYR A 153 -9.16 -21.24 -8.37
C TYR A 153 -9.32 -20.40 -9.66
N GLU A 154 -8.76 -20.89 -10.77
CA GLU A 154 -8.78 -20.19 -12.05
C GLU A 154 -10.19 -20.16 -12.65
N PRO A 155 -10.57 -19.08 -13.36
CA PRO A 155 -11.84 -19.02 -14.07
C PRO A 155 -11.96 -20.16 -15.07
N LYS A 156 -13.16 -20.74 -15.18
CA LYS A 156 -13.43 -21.83 -16.12
C LYS A 156 -12.94 -21.45 -17.53
N GLY A 157 -12.26 -22.39 -18.20
CA GLY A 157 -11.72 -22.17 -19.55
C GLY A 157 -10.45 -21.33 -19.59
N CYS A 158 -9.88 -20.96 -18.44
CA CYS A 158 -8.54 -20.41 -18.30
C CYS A 158 -7.65 -21.39 -17.52
N SER A 159 -6.36 -21.36 -17.79
CA SER A 159 -5.36 -22.24 -17.19
C SER A 159 -4.02 -21.53 -17.09
N THR A 160 -3.28 -21.78 -16.01
CA THR A 160 -1.93 -21.26 -15.84
C THR A 160 -1.00 -22.00 -16.80
N LYS A 161 -0.26 -21.27 -17.61
CA LYS A 161 0.78 -21.81 -18.49
C LYS A 161 2.12 -21.18 -18.11
N LEU A 162 3.17 -22.00 -18.16
CA LEU A 162 4.53 -21.50 -18.07
C LEU A 162 4.94 -20.99 -19.46
N GLU A 163 5.19 -19.68 -19.57
CA GLU A 163 5.64 -19.03 -20.80
C GLU A 163 7.01 -18.38 -20.53
N GLY A 164 8.07 -18.99 -21.06
CA GLY A 164 9.43 -18.70 -20.60
C GLY A 164 9.61 -19.15 -19.14
N ASP A 165 9.99 -18.22 -18.26
CA ASP A 165 10.17 -18.45 -16.83
C ASP A 165 8.99 -17.91 -15.97
N GLN A 166 7.90 -17.48 -16.61
CA GLN A 166 6.76 -16.85 -15.91
C GLN A 166 5.47 -17.66 -16.05
N PHE A 167 4.72 -17.76 -14.95
CA PHE A 167 3.39 -18.35 -14.93
C PHE A 167 2.36 -17.30 -15.35
N VAL A 168 1.72 -17.50 -16.50
CA VAL A 168 0.72 -16.58 -17.05
C VAL A 168 -0.61 -17.31 -17.21
N VAL A 169 -1.71 -16.66 -16.80
CA VAL A 169 -3.06 -17.22 -16.97
C VAL A 169 -3.55 -16.97 -18.39
N ARG A 170 -3.74 -18.04 -19.17
CA ARG A 170 -4.25 -17.98 -20.55
C ARG A 170 -5.63 -18.61 -20.64
N CYS A 171 -6.54 -17.94 -21.34
CA CYS A 171 -7.89 -18.44 -21.62
C CYS A 171 -7.96 -19.10 -23.00
N SER A 172 -8.76 -20.15 -23.12
CA SER A 172 -8.89 -20.99 -24.31
C SER A 172 -9.61 -20.32 -25.48
N ASP A 173 -10.53 -19.41 -25.20
CA ASP A 173 -11.32 -18.68 -26.19
C ASP A 173 -11.76 -17.30 -25.68
N GLU A 174 -12.22 -16.43 -26.59
CA GLU A 174 -12.66 -15.07 -26.25
C GLU A 174 -13.85 -15.04 -25.28
N LYS A 175 -14.76 -16.02 -25.33
CA LYS A 175 -15.89 -16.08 -24.38
C LYS A 175 -15.42 -16.45 -22.99
N ALA A 176 -14.46 -17.37 -22.88
CA ALA A 176 -13.82 -17.69 -21.60
C ALA A 176 -13.07 -16.47 -21.03
N LEU A 177 -12.34 -15.73 -21.87
CA LEU A 177 -11.65 -14.50 -21.47
C LEU A 177 -12.64 -13.43 -20.99
N HIS A 178 -13.69 -13.15 -21.76
CA HIS A 178 -14.71 -12.17 -21.39
C HIS A 178 -15.40 -12.54 -20.07
N ARG A 179 -15.71 -13.83 -19.87
CA ARG A 179 -16.26 -14.32 -18.60
C ARG A 179 -15.28 -14.08 -17.45
N ALA A 180 -14.01 -14.45 -17.63
CA ALA A 180 -13.00 -14.30 -16.59
C ALA A 180 -12.84 -12.83 -16.16
N VAL A 181 -12.68 -11.91 -17.12
CA VAL A 181 -12.60 -10.46 -16.86
C VAL A 181 -13.86 -9.94 -16.15
N SER A 182 -15.04 -10.39 -16.57
CA SER A 182 -16.31 -10.02 -15.92
C SER A 182 -16.38 -10.50 -14.46
N LEU A 183 -15.84 -11.69 -14.16
CA LEU A 183 -15.76 -12.21 -12.79
C LEU A 183 -14.82 -11.37 -11.93
N VAL A 184 -13.66 -10.95 -12.45
CA VAL A 184 -12.75 -10.03 -11.74
C VAL A 184 -13.46 -8.72 -11.40
N ASN A 185 -14.21 -8.15 -12.34
CA ASN A 185 -14.97 -6.91 -12.11
C ASN A 185 -16.06 -7.09 -11.05
N LEU A 186 -16.78 -8.21 -11.08
CA LEU A 186 -17.82 -8.51 -10.10
C LEU A 186 -17.22 -8.71 -8.71
N GLN A 187 -16.10 -9.43 -8.63
CA GLN A 187 -15.36 -9.64 -7.39
C GLN A 187 -14.90 -8.31 -6.80
N PHE A 188 -14.25 -7.46 -7.60
CA PHE A 188 -13.84 -6.13 -7.15
C PHE A 188 -15.03 -5.27 -6.70
N SER A 189 -16.16 -5.36 -7.41
CA SER A 189 -17.40 -4.66 -7.04
C SER A 189 -17.92 -5.09 -5.67
N TRP A 190 -17.83 -6.38 -5.32
CA TRP A 190 -18.19 -6.85 -3.99
C TRP A 190 -17.22 -6.37 -2.92
N PHE A 191 -15.91 -6.37 -3.18
CA PHE A 191 -14.96 -5.78 -2.23
C PHE A 191 -15.21 -4.28 -2.02
N LEU A 192 -15.52 -3.53 -3.08
CA LEU A 192 -15.87 -2.11 -3.02
C LEU A 192 -17.08 -1.83 -2.13
N ILE A 193 -18.03 -2.77 -2.02
CA ILE A 193 -19.20 -2.63 -1.13
C ILE A 193 -18.85 -3.13 0.28
N CYS A 194 -18.27 -4.32 0.38
CA CYS A 194 -18.05 -5.02 1.64
C CYS A 194 -16.98 -4.34 2.50
N VAL A 195 -15.84 -3.92 1.93
CA VAL A 195 -14.74 -3.36 2.73
C VAL A 195 -15.13 -2.03 3.40
N PRO A 196 -15.69 -1.04 2.68
CA PRO A 196 -16.17 0.19 3.32
C PRO A 196 -17.37 -0.06 4.23
N GLY A 197 -18.32 -0.91 3.82
CA GLY A 197 -19.48 -1.27 4.63
C GLY A 197 -19.06 -1.89 5.98
N PHE A 198 -18.09 -2.80 5.96
CA PHE A 198 -17.48 -3.37 7.15
C PHE A 198 -16.76 -2.30 7.98
N ALA A 199 -15.90 -1.47 7.37
CA ALA A 199 -15.14 -0.47 8.09
C ALA A 199 -16.04 0.56 8.82
N VAL A 200 -17.09 1.05 8.16
CA VAL A 200 -18.07 1.98 8.77
C VAL A 200 -18.86 1.28 9.87
N SER A 201 -19.35 0.06 9.63
CA SER A 201 -20.09 -0.70 10.64
C SER A 201 -19.22 -0.98 11.87
N PHE A 202 -17.97 -1.40 11.66
CA PHE A 202 -16.99 -1.64 12.70
C PHE A 202 -16.71 -0.36 13.51
N TYR A 203 -16.50 0.77 12.84
CA TYR A 203 -16.33 2.06 13.50
C TYR A 203 -17.54 2.44 14.36
N LEU A 204 -18.76 2.31 13.84
CA LEU A 204 -19.99 2.61 14.58
C LEU A 204 -20.17 1.70 15.81
N ILE A 205 -19.85 0.42 15.68
CA ILE A 205 -19.87 -0.54 16.78
C ILE A 205 -18.86 -0.12 17.86
N MET A 206 -17.63 0.18 17.48
CA MET A 206 -16.59 0.64 18.41
C MET A 206 -16.98 1.97 19.07
N ALA A 207 -17.51 2.93 18.31
CA ALA A 207 -18.00 4.19 18.83
C ALA A 207 -19.14 3.99 19.85
N ARG A 208 -20.02 3.01 19.63
CA ARG A 208 -21.07 2.69 20.60
C ARG A 208 -20.52 2.06 21.88
N PHE A 209 -19.55 1.14 21.78
CA PHE A 209 -18.99 0.45 22.95
C PHE A 209 -18.07 1.33 23.78
N TYR A 210 -17.31 2.23 23.15
CA TYR A 210 -16.28 3.03 23.80
C TYR A 210 -16.65 4.52 23.91
N GLY A 211 -17.57 5.03 23.10
CA GLY A 211 -17.92 6.46 23.07
C GLY A 211 -18.63 6.98 24.33
N GLU A 212 -19.22 6.12 25.15
CA GLU A 212 -19.75 6.50 26.47
C GLU A 212 -18.67 6.62 27.56
N LYS A 213 -17.41 6.19 27.32
CA LYS A 213 -16.41 6.00 28.39
C LYS A 213 -15.09 6.75 28.24
N VAL A 214 -14.95 7.65 27.25
CA VAL A 214 -13.67 8.36 27.03
C VAL A 214 -13.80 9.83 27.41
N GLU A 215 -13.54 10.13 28.69
CA GLU A 215 -13.00 11.44 29.05
C GLU A 215 -11.61 11.54 28.38
N TYR A 216 -11.50 12.40 27.38
CA TYR A 216 -10.21 12.70 26.76
C TYR A 216 -9.35 13.45 27.79
N VAL A 217 -8.47 12.73 28.48
CA VAL A 217 -7.38 13.35 29.23
C VAL A 217 -6.40 13.91 28.21
N SER A 218 -6.51 15.22 27.97
CA SER A 218 -5.48 15.99 27.28
C SER A 218 -4.16 15.77 28.00
N LEU A 219 -3.22 15.07 27.36
CA LEU A 219 -1.81 15.08 27.75
C LEU A 219 -1.27 16.49 27.50
N MET A 220 -1.53 17.41 28.43
CA MET A 220 -0.78 18.67 28.53
C MET A 220 0.65 18.27 28.85
N LYS A 221 1.50 18.27 27.83
CA LYS A 221 2.94 18.36 28.02
C LYS A 221 3.18 19.79 28.51
N GLU A 222 3.49 19.94 29.80
CA GLU A 222 4.02 21.19 30.36
C GLU A 222 5.30 21.55 29.59
N GLU A 223 5.17 22.42 28.58
CA GLU A 223 6.31 23.19 28.11
C GLU A 223 6.43 24.40 29.03
N HIS A 224 7.37 24.29 29.95
CA HIS A 224 7.87 25.34 30.82
C HIS A 224 8.36 26.51 29.95
N CYS A 225 7.58 27.58 29.87
CA CYS A 225 8.03 28.86 29.33
C CYS A 225 8.62 29.66 30.50
N PRO A 226 9.91 30.04 30.50
CA PRO A 226 10.39 31.06 31.42
C PRO A 226 9.86 32.40 30.92
N GLU A 227 8.90 32.98 31.63
CA GLU A 227 8.55 34.39 31.48
C GLU A 227 9.67 35.24 32.09
N ASP A 228 10.55 35.76 31.23
CA ASP A 228 11.32 36.97 31.53
C ASP A 228 10.52 38.19 31.04
N GLY A 229 10.28 39.16 31.95
CA GLY A 229 10.16 40.56 31.57
C GLY A 229 8.83 41.28 31.83
N LEU A 230 8.57 41.58 33.11
CA LEU A 230 8.05 42.87 33.62
C LEU A 230 7.60 43.91 32.58
N LYS A 231 6.32 44.33 32.66
CA LYS A 231 5.92 45.76 32.71
C LYS A 231 4.45 45.91 33.10
N ASN A 232 4.24 46.47 34.29
CA ASN A 232 2.98 47.04 34.75
C ASN A 232 2.49 48.10 33.75
N PHE A 233 1.20 48.07 33.44
CA PHE A 233 0.45 49.27 33.09
C PHE A 233 -0.91 49.20 33.79
N ASP A 234 -0.99 49.92 34.91
CA ASP A 234 -2.23 50.42 35.48
C ASP A 234 -2.84 51.41 34.48
N VAL A 235 -4.13 51.25 34.13
CA VAL A 235 -5.06 52.39 33.98
C VAL A 235 -6.47 51.89 34.27
N GLU A 236 -7.04 52.41 35.36
CA GLU A 236 -8.45 52.38 35.72
C GLU A 236 -9.15 53.62 35.14
N SER A 237 -10.21 53.41 34.34
CA SER A 237 -11.47 54.19 34.27
C SER A 237 -12.41 53.59 33.24
#